data_AF-A0A269Z084-F1
#
_entry.id   AF-A0A269Z084-F1
#
_cell.length_a   1.000
_cell.length_b   1.000
_cell.length_c   1.000
_cell.angle_alpha   90.00
_cell.angle_beta   90.00
_cell.angle_gamma   90.00
#
_symmetry.space_group_name_H-M   'P 1'
#
loop_
_entity.id
_entity.type
_entity.pdbx_description
1 polymer ?
#
loop_
_entity_poly.entity_id
_entity_poly.type
_entity_poly.pdbx_seq_one_letter_code
_entity_poly.pdbx_strand_id
1 'polypeptide(L)'
;NFVKGHVPELYIENERIKIRYLPCPCKVKYDEERLNSQLITSHHMQRDTLNAKIKDIYTTGRNRLDIAMQVNDICKKLINGENVKG
;
A
#
# COMPACT_ATOMS: atom_id res chain seq x y z
N ASN A 1 -11.28 -26.01 -14.85
CA ASN A 1 -11.46 -25.40 -13.51
C ASN A 1 -10.50 -24.22 -13.43
N PHE A 2 -11.00 -22.98 -13.40
CA PHE A 2 -10.16 -21.77 -13.30
C PHE A 2 -10.01 -21.38 -11.83
N VAL A 3 -8.79 -21.09 -11.39
CA VAL A 3 -8.54 -20.62 -10.02
C VAL A 3 -9.05 -19.18 -9.91
N LYS A 4 -10.00 -18.93 -9.01
CA LYS A 4 -10.56 -17.59 -8.80
C LYS A 4 -9.46 -16.60 -8.42
N GLY A 5 -9.49 -15.41 -9.04
CA GLY A 5 -8.53 -14.34 -8.79
C GLY A 5 -7.14 -14.57 -9.42
N HIS A 6 -7.00 -15.47 -10.38
CA HIS A 6 -5.79 -15.66 -11.17
C HIS A 6 -6.09 -15.58 -12.67
N VAL A 7 -5.14 -15.04 -13.45
CA VAL A 7 -5.21 -14.90 -14.90
C VAL A 7 -4.30 -15.97 -15.53
N PRO A 8 -4.79 -16.78 -16.49
CA PRO A 8 -3.96 -17.74 -17.19
C PRO A 8 -3.05 -17.04 -18.19
N GLU A 9 -1.79 -17.45 -18.22
CA GLU A 9 -0.79 -17.00 -19.19
C GLU A 9 -0.15 -18.21 -19.87
N LEU A 10 -0.02 -18.14 -21.20
CA LEU A 10 0.63 -19.16 -22.00
C LEU A 10 2.14 -18.90 -22.06
N TYR A 11 2.94 -19.94 -21.85
CA TYR A 11 4.40 -19.88 -21.98
C TYR A 11 4.94 -21.16 -22.63
N ILE A 12 6.13 -21.07 -23.21
CA ILE A 12 6.80 -22.22 -23.83
C ILE A 12 7.78 -22.78 -22.82
N GLU A 13 7.69 -24.08 -22.55
CA GLU A 13 8.65 -24.83 -21.73
C GLU A 13 8.90 -26.20 -22.36
N ASN A 14 10.16 -26.52 -22.63
CA ASN A 14 10.59 -27.76 -23.30
C ASN A 14 9.85 -27.99 -24.62
N GLU A 15 9.84 -26.99 -25.51
CA GLU A 15 9.16 -27.02 -26.82
C GLU A 15 7.66 -27.30 -26.77
N ARG A 16 7.02 -27.18 -25.59
CA ARG A 16 5.58 -27.36 -25.40
C ARG A 16 4.94 -26.11 -24.83
N ILE A 17 3.73 -25.79 -25.31
CA ILE A 17 2.91 -24.72 -24.75
C ILE A 17 2.32 -25.20 -23.42
N LYS A 18 2.57 -24.45 -22.36
CA LYS A 18 2.02 -24.68 -21.02
C LYS A 18 1.24 -23.46 -20.55
N ILE A 19 0.37 -23.68 -19.55
CA ILE A 19 -0.43 -22.62 -18.91
C ILE A 19 0.09 -22.42 -17.49
N ARG A 20 0.39 -21.18 -17.11
CA ARG A 20 0.61 -20.77 -15.71
C ARG A 20 -0.50 -19.84 -15.26
N TYR A 21 -0.79 -19.84 -13.97
CA TYR A 21 -1.80 -18.96 -13.36
C TYR A 21 -1.10 -17.88 -12.55
N LEU A 22 -1.14 -16.64 -13.04
CA LEU A 22 -0.63 -15.49 -12.31
C LEU A 22 -1.72 -14.87 -11.45
N PRO A 23 -1.42 -14.31 -10.27
CA PRO A 23 -2.41 -13.58 -9.48
C PRO A 23 -2.97 -12.40 -10.28
N CYS A 24 -4.28 -12.22 -10.24
CA CYS A 24 -4.94 -11.10 -10.89
C CYS A 24 -4.48 -9.78 -10.26
N PRO A 25 -4.14 -8.74 -11.05
CA PRO A 25 -3.75 -7.43 -10.53
C PRO A 25 -4.74 -6.85 -9.50
N CYS A 26 -6.04 -7.08 -9.71
CA CYS A 26 -7.08 -6.66 -8.78
C CYS A 26 -6.97 -7.35 -7.42
N LYS A 27 -6.60 -8.64 -7.41
CA LYS A 27 -6.41 -9.42 -6.18
C LYS A 27 -5.16 -8.95 -5.44
N VAL A 28 -4.07 -8.73 -6.17
CA VAL A 28 -2.81 -8.21 -5.59
C VAL A 28 -3.08 -6.90 -4.85
N LYS A 29 -3.74 -5.94 -5.51
CA LYS A 29 -4.10 -4.65 -4.91
C LYS A 29 -4.97 -4.80 -3.64
N TYR A 30 -5.97 -5.68 -3.69
CA TYR A 30 -6.84 -5.95 -2.54
C TYR A 30 -6.07 -6.56 -1.37
N ASP A 31 -5.19 -7.52 -1.64
CA ASP A 31 -4.37 -8.17 -0.62
C ASP A 31 -3.37 -7.18 0.02
N GLU A 32 -2.78 -6.28 -0.77
CA GLU A 32 -1.93 -5.17 -0.27
C GLU A 32 -2.71 -4.19 0.62
N GLU A 33 -3.90 -3.76 0.21
CA GLU A 33 -4.77 -2.88 1.00
C GLU A 33 -5.17 -3.55 2.33
N ARG A 34 -5.50 -4.84 2.28
CA ARG A 34 -5.84 -5.63 3.47
C ARG A 34 -4.64 -5.74 4.41
N LEU A 35 -3.46 -6.04 3.91
CA LEU A 35 -2.23 -6.13 4.71
C LEU A 35 -1.92 -4.79 5.39
N ASN A 36 -2.00 -3.68 4.65
CA ASN A 36 -1.79 -2.34 5.20
C ASN A 36 -2.77 -2.01 6.33
N SER A 37 -4.04 -2.40 6.19
CA SER A 37 -5.04 -2.18 7.24
C SER A 37 -4.79 -3.04 8.50
N GLN A 38 -4.21 -4.24 8.35
CA GLN A 38 -3.87 -5.11 9.46
C GLN A 38 -2.70 -4.60 10.30
N LEU A 39 -1.79 -3.81 9.70
CA LEU A 39 -0.65 -3.23 10.40
C LEU A 39 -1.06 -2.12 11.40
N ILE A 40 -2.28 -1.59 11.28
CA ILE A 40 -2.79 -0.53 12.16
C ILE A 40 -3.74 -1.14 13.18
N THR A 41 -3.26 -1.37 14.40
CA THR A 41 -4.10 -1.81 15.51
C THR A 41 -4.62 -0.61 16.30
N SER A 42 -5.84 -0.16 15.99
CA SER A 42 -6.52 0.90 16.75
C SER A 42 -7.87 0.43 17.27
N HIS A 43 -8.08 0.45 18.59
CA HIS A 43 -9.39 0.19 19.18
C HIS A 43 -10.24 1.47 19.18
N HIS A 44 -11.50 1.38 18.75
CA HIS A 44 -12.49 2.47 18.76
C HIS A 44 -12.16 3.72 17.92
N MET A 45 -11.35 3.60 16.86
CA MET A 45 -11.10 4.70 15.93
C MET A 45 -12.15 4.73 14.81
N GLN A 46 -12.57 5.93 14.39
CA GLN A 46 -13.46 6.09 13.24
C GLN A 46 -12.75 5.70 11.94
N ARG A 47 -13.48 5.09 11.00
CA ARG A 47 -12.92 4.63 9.72
C ARG A 47 -12.30 5.75 8.91
N ASP A 48 -12.88 6.94 8.96
CA ASP A 48 -12.38 8.10 8.20
C ASP A 48 -11.02 8.57 8.71
N THR A 49 -10.82 8.56 10.04
CA THR A 49 -9.52 8.85 10.66
C THR A 49 -8.48 7.81 10.29
N LEU A 50 -8.86 6.53 10.27
CA LEU A 50 -7.96 5.42 9.91
C LEU A 50 -7.49 5.52 8.46
N ASN A 51 -8.35 6.02 7.57
CA ASN A 51 -8.06 6.14 6.13
C ASN A 51 -7.40 7.48 5.75
N ALA A 52 -7.27 8.42 6.68
CA ALA A 52 -6.70 9.73 6.42
C ALA A 52 -5.21 9.64 6.06
N LYS A 53 -4.81 10.25 4.93
CA LYS A 53 -3.42 10.28 4.47
C LYS A 53 -2.83 11.69 4.58
N ILE A 54 -1.50 11.79 4.62
CA ILE A 54 -0.79 13.08 4.65
C ILE A 54 -1.20 13.99 3.48
N LYS A 55 -1.44 13.40 2.30
CA LYS A 55 -1.90 14.12 1.10
C LYS A 55 -3.29 14.75 1.25
N ASP A 56 -4.10 14.29 2.21
CA ASP A 56 -5.45 14.80 2.44
C ASP A 56 -5.43 16.04 3.37
N ILE A 57 -4.25 16.48 3.82
CA ILE A 57 -4.09 17.68 4.65
C ILE A 57 -4.23 18.94 3.79
N TYR A 58 -5.24 19.75 4.09
CA TYR A 58 -5.40 21.07 3.47
C TYR A 58 -4.23 22.00 3.81
N THR A 59 -3.50 22.41 2.78
CA THR A 59 -2.24 23.16 2.88
C THR A 59 -2.44 24.67 2.66
N THR A 60 -3.66 25.17 2.88
CA THR A 60 -4.01 26.58 2.67
C THR A 60 -3.30 27.54 3.62
N GLY A 61 -2.90 27.09 4.81
CA GLY A 61 -2.16 27.86 5.79
C GLY A 61 -0.70 27.43 5.88
N ARG A 62 0.21 28.40 6.10
CA ARG A 62 1.66 28.18 6.21
C ARG A 62 2.02 27.16 7.29
N ASN A 63 1.36 27.21 8.45
CA ASN A 63 1.59 26.26 9.55
C ASN A 63 1.31 24.80 9.15
N ARG A 64 0.29 24.55 8.32
CA ARG A 64 -0.05 23.18 7.87
C ARG A 64 0.92 22.68 6.81
N LEU A 65 1.42 23.57 5.94
CA LEU A 65 2.50 23.27 5.00
C LEU A 65 3.75 22.83 5.76
N ASP A 66 4.16 23.59 6.77
CA ASP A 66 5.38 23.29 7.55
C ASP A 66 5.28 21.93 8.25
N ILE A 67 4.11 21.61 8.82
CA ILE A 67 3.84 20.29 9.42
C ILE A 67 3.89 19.20 8.37
N ALA A 68 3.24 19.37 7.21
CA ALA A 68 3.24 18.37 6.15
C ALA A 68 4.65 18.10 5.61
N MET A 69 5.50 19.13 5.51
CA MET A 69 6.91 18.99 5.13
C MET A 69 7.69 18.19 6.17
N GLN A 70 7.56 18.52 7.45
CA GLN A 70 8.27 17.81 8.52
C GLN A 70 7.87 16.34 8.60
N VAL A 71 6.57 16.03 8.50
CA VAL A 71 6.09 14.65 8.49
C VAL A 71 6.69 13.87 7.31
N ASN A 72 6.71 14.47 6.13
CA ASN A 72 7.27 13.83 4.94
C ASN A 72 8.77 13.53 5.09
N ASP A 73 9.52 14.46 5.69
CA ASP A 73 10.95 14.26 5.95
C ASP A 73 11.21 13.16 6.97
N ILE A 74 10.39 13.06 8.03
CA ILE A 74 10.46 11.95 9.00
C ILE A 74 10.17 10.62 8.30
N CYS A 75 9.13 10.54 7.46
CA CYS A 75 8.81 9.34 6.70
C CYS A 75 9.97 8.89 5.80
N LYS A 76 10.64 9.82 5.11
CA LYS A 76 11.80 9.51 4.27
C LYS A 76 12.98 8.97 5.09
N LYS A 77 13.26 9.59 6.24
CA LYS A 77 14.34 9.13 7.13
C LYS A 77 14.08 7.73 7.69
N LEU A 78 12.83 7.42 8.03
CA LEU A 78 12.42 6.07 8.45
C LEU A 78 12.63 5.04 7.33
N ILE A 79 12.29 5.38 6.09
CA ILE A 79 12.54 4.51 4.92
C ILE A 79 14.04 4.27 4.73
N ASN A 80 14.87 5.29 4.98
CA ASN A 80 16.33 5.18 4.90
C ASN A 80 16.97 4.45 6.10
N GLY A 81 16.17 4.04 7.10
CA GLY A 81 16.66 3.36 8.30
C GLY A 81 17.37 4.27 9.31
N GLU A 82 17.23 5.59 9.18
CA GLU A 82 17.79 6.55 10.14
C GLU A 82 16.96 6.57 11.43
N ASN A 83 17.64 6.67 12.57
CA ASN A 83 16.98 6.72 13.87
C ASN A 83 16.40 8.13 14.10
N VAL A 84 15.09 8.27 13.92
CA VAL A 84 14.36 9.50 14.18
C VAL A 84 13.65 9.41 15.53
N LYS A 85 13.73 10.48 16.34
CA LYS A 85 12.92 10.58 17.55
C LYS A 85 11.47 10.83 17.15
N GLY A 86 10.60 9.88 17.51
CA GLY A 86 9.15 10.01 17.42
C GLY A 86 8.59 10.93 18.49
#